data_AF-A0A8D5U0Z1-F1
#
_entry.id   AF-A0A8D5U0Z1-F1
#
_cell.length_a   1.000
_cell.length_b   1.000
_cell.length_c   1.000
_cell.angle_alpha   90.00
_cell.angle_beta   90.00
_cell.angle_gamma   90.00
#
_symmetry.space_group_name_H-M   'P 1'
#
loop_
_entity.id
_entity.type
_entity.pdbx_description
1 polymer ?
#
loop_
_entity_poly.entity_id
_entity_poly.type
_entity_poly.pdbx_seq_one_letter_code
_entity_poly.pdbx_strand_id
1 'polypeptide(L)'
;MKRRGRAYTDRPEVRRVTVHLDDHLWKFSLDKVSIATKRGRVYLSPLFPKIFWRYYNNGWSVANEARVKLLKGNVVELYVIFKKDEPKPYAPQGFIPRDLNEDSLSLLVNGKPLLLDTMTKKTTLGYEYRRRKITTGKSTKDRDTRRKLRKLSEGTRK
;
A
#
# COMPACT_ATOMS: atom_id res chain seq x y z
N MET A 1 -29.80 7.24 22.47
CA MET A 1 -29.88 7.90 21.15
C MET A 1 -29.28 6.97 20.08
N LYS A 2 -30.10 6.19 19.35
CA LYS A 2 -29.67 5.31 18.25
C LYS A 2 -29.69 6.09 16.93
N ARG A 3 -28.54 6.47 16.37
CA ARG A 3 -28.46 6.89 14.95
C ARG A 3 -28.46 5.64 14.07
N ARG A 4 -29.52 5.48 13.29
CA ARG A 4 -29.71 4.42 12.28
C ARG A 4 -28.57 4.46 11.27
N GLY A 5 -27.73 3.43 11.26
CA GLY A 5 -26.63 3.33 10.30
C GLY A 5 -25.68 2.15 10.49
N ARG A 6 -26.20 0.91 10.48
CA ARG A 6 -25.49 -0.36 10.20
C ARG A 6 -24.55 -0.95 11.27
N ALA A 7 -25.14 -1.43 12.37
CA ALA A 7 -24.64 -2.62 13.06
C ALA A 7 -25.82 -3.61 13.18
N TYR A 8 -25.63 -4.86 12.76
CA TYR A 8 -26.68 -5.91 12.82
C TYR A 8 -26.85 -6.50 14.24
N THR A 9 -26.14 -5.95 15.22
CA THR A 9 -26.09 -6.44 16.61
C THR A 9 -26.11 -5.24 17.56
N ASP A 10 -26.51 -5.44 18.82
CA ASP A 10 -26.47 -4.42 19.88
C ASP A 10 -25.04 -4.03 20.30
N ARG A 11 -24.02 -4.64 19.71
CA ARG A 11 -22.60 -4.29 19.87
C ARG A 11 -22.14 -3.44 18.69
N PRO A 12 -21.30 -2.41 18.92
CA PRO A 12 -20.74 -1.63 17.84
C PRO A 12 -19.96 -2.53 16.89
N GLU A 13 -20.35 -2.54 15.63
CA GLU A 13 -19.68 -3.34 14.60
C GLU A 13 -18.53 -2.51 14.00
N VAL A 14 -17.32 -2.72 14.54
CA VAL A 14 -16.12 -2.03 14.06
C VAL A 14 -15.60 -2.75 12.81
N ARG A 15 -15.98 -2.26 11.63
CA ARG A 15 -15.50 -2.79 10.35
C ARG A 15 -14.32 -1.98 9.83
N ARG A 16 -13.21 -2.66 9.48
CA ARG A 16 -12.01 -2.08 8.84
C ARG A 16 -11.17 -1.14 9.74
N VAL A 17 -11.06 -1.44 11.03
CA VAL A 17 -10.07 -0.77 11.89
C VAL A 17 -8.80 -1.60 11.94
N THR A 18 -7.68 -0.93 11.71
CA THR A 18 -6.34 -1.48 11.94
C THR A 18 -5.84 -0.87 13.24
N VAL A 19 -5.50 -1.71 14.20
CA VAL A 19 -4.93 -1.33 15.49
C VAL A 19 -3.42 -1.52 15.41
N HIS A 20 -2.67 -0.49 15.77
CA HIS A 20 -1.22 -0.58 15.95
C HIS A 20 -0.93 -1.09 17.35
N LEU A 21 0.00 -2.04 17.46
CA LEU A 21 0.40 -2.67 18.70
C LEU A 21 1.87 -2.36 18.94
N ASP A 22 2.14 -1.62 20.01
CA ASP A 22 3.47 -1.40 20.53
C ASP A 22 3.99 -2.67 21.23
N ASP A 23 5.28 -2.68 21.54
CA ASP A 23 6.05 -3.77 22.15
C ASP A 23 5.41 -4.41 23.39
N HIS A 24 4.75 -3.64 24.26
CA HIS A 24 4.07 -4.16 25.45
C HIS A 24 2.70 -4.77 25.13
N LEU A 25 2.08 -4.31 24.04
CA LEU A 25 0.72 -4.68 23.64
C LEU A 25 0.67 -6.01 22.89
N TRP A 26 1.80 -6.57 22.48
CA TRP A 26 1.82 -7.90 21.87
C TRP A 26 3.09 -8.68 22.19
N LYS A 27 3.05 -10.00 22.02
CA LYS A 27 4.25 -10.85 22.05
C LYS A 27 4.15 -11.88 20.94
N PHE A 28 5.24 -12.02 20.20
CA PHE A 28 5.38 -12.97 19.10
C PHE A 28 5.99 -14.29 19.56
N SER A 29 5.44 -15.40 19.07
CA SER A 29 6.12 -16.69 18.99
C SER A 29 5.57 -17.45 17.77
N LEU A 30 6.27 -18.49 17.34
CA LEU A 30 5.87 -19.27 16.17
C LEU A 30 4.54 -20.02 16.42
N ASP A 31 4.29 -20.47 17.64
CA ASP A 31 3.08 -21.22 17.97
C ASP A 31 1.90 -20.32 18.38
N LYS A 32 2.20 -19.18 19.00
CA LYS A 32 1.19 -18.27 19.55
C LYS A 32 1.59 -16.80 19.45
N VAL A 33 0.63 -15.97 19.09
CA VAL A 33 0.73 -14.52 19.19
C VAL A 33 -0.20 -14.06 20.30
N SER A 34 0.33 -13.31 21.27
CA SER A 34 -0.49 -12.76 22.35
C SER A 34 -0.72 -11.27 22.14
N ILE A 35 -1.95 -10.80 22.31
CA ILE A 35 -2.34 -9.38 22.17
C ILE A 35 -2.99 -8.93 23.48
N ALA A 36 -2.54 -7.81 24.01
CA ALA A 36 -3.12 -7.17 25.18
C ALA A 36 -4.44 -6.50 24.81
N THR A 37 -5.47 -6.77 25.60
CA THR A 37 -6.77 -6.09 25.53
C THR A 37 -7.13 -5.56 26.90
N LYS A 38 -8.15 -4.69 26.98
CA LYS A 38 -8.64 -4.15 28.26
C LYS A 38 -9.06 -5.24 29.26
N ARG A 39 -9.43 -6.44 28.79
CA ARG A 39 -9.91 -7.56 29.64
C ARG A 39 -8.84 -8.63 29.89
N GLY A 40 -7.61 -8.42 29.45
CA GLY A 40 -6.53 -9.40 29.53
C GLY A 40 -5.90 -9.71 28.16
N ARG A 41 -5.03 -10.73 28.11
CA ARG A 41 -4.37 -11.13 26.86
C ARG A 41 -5.19 -12.14 26.09
N VAL A 42 -5.33 -11.92 24.79
CA VAL A 42 -5.90 -12.87 23.83
C VAL A 42 -4.76 -13.58 23.12
N TYR A 43 -4.91 -14.89 22.90
CA TYR A 43 -3.94 -15.71 22.19
C TYR A 43 -4.49 -16.11 20.83
N LEU A 44 -3.65 -15.97 19.80
CA LEU A 44 -3.96 -16.33 18.42
C LEU A 44 -2.93 -17.38 17.98
N SER A 45 -3.37 -18.42 17.30
CA SER A 45 -2.49 -19.35 16.58
C SER A 45 -2.25 -18.80 15.17
N PRO A 46 -1.05 -18.27 14.86
CA PRO A 46 -0.78 -17.67 13.57
C PRO A 46 -0.64 -18.74 12.49
N LEU A 47 -1.09 -18.41 11.28
CA LEU A 47 -0.76 -19.16 10.07
C LEU A 47 0.18 -18.32 9.21
N PHE A 48 1.36 -18.86 8.92
CA PHE A 48 2.40 -18.12 8.23
C PHE A 48 2.48 -18.49 6.74
N PRO A 49 2.34 -17.51 5.81
CA PRO A 49 2.54 -17.74 4.39
C PRO A 49 4.02 -17.93 4.04
N LYS A 50 4.32 -18.45 2.83
CA LYS A 50 5.71 -18.65 2.34
C LYS A 50 6.59 -17.40 2.46
N ILE A 51 6.01 -16.21 2.29
CA ILE A 51 6.74 -14.95 2.40
C ILE A 51 7.26 -14.68 3.82
N PHE A 52 6.54 -15.12 4.86
CA PHE A 52 7.00 -15.01 6.24
C PHE A 52 8.31 -15.78 6.44
N TRP A 53 8.33 -17.05 6.03
CA TRP A 53 9.51 -17.91 6.14
C TRP A 53 10.70 -17.39 5.34
N ARG A 54 10.44 -16.79 4.17
CA ARG A 54 11.49 -16.13 3.39
C ARG A 54 12.19 -15.02 4.18
N TYR A 55 11.48 -14.22 4.97
CA TYR A 55 12.12 -13.17 5.76
C TYR A 55 12.72 -13.72 7.05
N TYR A 56 11.93 -14.51 7.79
CA TYR A 56 12.33 -15.08 9.07
C TYR A 56 13.63 -15.90 8.97
N ASN A 57 13.82 -16.68 7.89
CA ASN A 57 15.01 -17.52 7.71
C ASN A 57 16.21 -16.77 7.09
N ASN A 58 16.03 -15.57 6.54
CA ASN A 58 17.08 -14.84 5.82
C ASN A 58 17.69 -13.69 6.65
N GLY A 59 17.77 -13.86 7.97
CA GLY A 59 18.41 -12.90 8.87
C GLY A 59 17.63 -11.60 9.08
N TRP A 60 16.31 -11.62 8.88
CA TRP A 60 15.43 -10.52 9.31
C TRP A 60 14.88 -10.82 10.70
N SER A 61 14.91 -9.82 11.58
CA SER A 61 14.29 -9.91 12.91
C SER A 61 12.86 -9.39 12.86
N VAL A 62 11.97 -10.01 13.64
CA VAL A 62 10.61 -9.49 13.83
C VAL A 62 10.73 -8.19 14.64
N ALA A 63 10.13 -7.12 14.15
CA ALA A 63 10.12 -5.84 14.84
C ALA A 63 9.27 -5.91 16.11
N ASN A 64 9.47 -4.95 17.01
CA ASN A 64 8.70 -4.86 18.24
C ASN A 64 7.28 -4.33 18.01
N GLU A 65 6.99 -3.81 16.82
CA GLU A 65 5.67 -3.29 16.45
C GLU A 65 4.93 -4.28 15.55
N ALA A 66 3.61 -4.35 15.71
CA ALA A 66 2.73 -5.07 14.81
C ALA A 66 1.47 -4.28 14.52
N ARG A 67 0.74 -4.69 13.49
CA ARG A 67 -0.62 -4.18 13.24
C ARG A 67 -1.58 -5.33 13.17
N VAL A 68 -2.79 -5.11 13.66
CA VAL A 68 -3.84 -6.12 13.67
C VAL A 68 -5.10 -5.53 13.11
N LYS A 69 -5.76 -6.31 12.27
CA LYS A 69 -7.02 -5.93 11.66
C LYS A 69 -8.05 -7.02 11.88
N LEU A 70 -9.18 -6.63 12.46
CA LEU A 70 -10.31 -7.51 12.64
C LEU A 70 -11.07 -7.64 11.32
N LEU A 71 -11.21 -8.87 10.83
CA LEU A 71 -12.02 -9.19 9.66
C LEU A 71 -13.43 -9.61 10.10
N LYS A 72 -14.26 -10.03 9.14
CA LYS A 72 -15.58 -10.58 9.47
C LYS A 72 -15.42 -11.94 10.16
N GLY A 73 -16.18 -12.18 11.22
CA GLY A 73 -16.11 -13.41 12.01
C GLY A 73 -14.98 -13.37 13.05
N ASN A 74 -14.52 -14.54 13.49
CA ASN A 74 -13.43 -14.67 14.46
C ASN A 74 -12.05 -14.74 13.77
N VAL A 75 -11.87 -13.93 12.72
CA VAL A 75 -10.66 -13.94 11.89
C VAL A 75 -9.90 -12.64 12.11
N VAL A 76 -8.61 -12.78 12.36
CA VAL A 76 -7.69 -11.68 12.63
C VAL A 76 -6.58 -11.70 11.60
N GLU A 77 -6.37 -10.57 10.92
CA GLU A 77 -5.24 -10.38 10.00
C GLU A 77 -4.10 -9.70 10.78
N LEU A 78 -3.00 -10.42 10.96
CA LEU A 78 -1.81 -9.95 11.66
C LEU A 78 -0.76 -9.49 10.65
N TYR A 79 -0.33 -8.25 10.78
CA TYR A 79 0.76 -7.66 10.03
C TYR A 79 2.01 -7.69 10.89
N VAL A 80 2.90 -8.63 10.59
CA VAL A 80 4.22 -8.74 11.21
C VAL A 80 5.19 -7.85 10.42
N ILE A 81 5.89 -6.97 11.12
CA ILE A 81 6.90 -6.10 10.52
C ILE A 81 8.25 -6.78 10.70
N PHE A 82 9.03 -6.88 9.63
CA PHE A 82 10.41 -7.37 9.67
C PHE A 82 11.36 -6.19 9.58
N LYS A 83 12.40 -6.20 10.41
CA LYS A 83 13.49 -5.23 10.38
C LYS A 83 14.80 -5.97 10.16
N LYS A 84 15.79 -5.23 9.66
CA LYS A 84 17.16 -5.69 9.57
C LYS A 84 17.98 -4.76 10.45
N ASP A 85 18.55 -5.31 11.52
CA ASP A 85 19.22 -4.50 12.54
C ASP A 85 20.44 -3.74 11.97
N GLU A 86 21.04 -4.28 10.91
CA GLU A 86 22.09 -3.62 10.14
C GLU A 86 21.75 -3.63 8.63
N PRO A 87 21.19 -2.53 8.08
CA PRO A 87 21.19 -2.35 6.65
C PRO A 87 22.65 -2.21 6.22
N LYS A 88 23.17 -3.14 5.42
CA LYS A 88 24.49 -2.97 4.80
C LYS A 88 24.48 -1.61 4.10
N PRO A 89 25.34 -0.65 4.50
CA PRO A 89 25.38 0.63 3.84
C PRO A 89 25.62 0.36 2.36
N TYR A 90 24.73 0.89 1.52
CA TYR A 90 24.94 0.81 0.07
C TYR A 90 26.19 1.64 -0.22
N ALA A 91 27.30 0.97 -0.51
CA ALA A 91 28.46 1.63 -1.06
C ALA A 91 28.10 2.06 -2.49
N PRO A 92 27.91 3.37 -2.77
CA PRO A 92 27.58 3.81 -4.11
C PRO A 92 28.71 3.42 -5.06
N GLN A 93 28.44 2.49 -5.97
CA GLN A 93 29.43 2.04 -6.97
C GLN A 93 29.64 3.09 -8.07
N GLY A 94 28.81 4.13 -8.14
CA GLY A 94 28.93 5.23 -9.09
C GLY A 94 27.76 6.21 -9.02
N PHE A 95 27.91 7.32 -9.74
CA PHE A 95 26.88 8.33 -9.95
C PHE A 95 26.32 8.18 -11.37
N ILE A 96 25.00 8.03 -11.50
CA ILE A 96 24.34 8.03 -12.80
C ILE A 96 23.65 9.40 -12.93
N PRO A 97 24.26 10.38 -13.65
CA PRO A 97 23.58 11.63 -13.93
C PRO A 97 22.35 11.32 -14.78
N ARG A 98 21.23 11.92 -14.38
CA ARG A 98 19.92 11.72 -15.00
C ARG A 98 19.39 13.08 -15.40
N ASP A 99 19.18 13.28 -16.69
CA ASP A 99 18.48 14.45 -17.21
C ASP A 99 17.11 14.01 -17.76
N LEU A 100 16.06 14.71 -17.30
CA LEU A 100 14.67 14.38 -17.53
C LEU A 100 14.07 15.46 -18.42
N ASN A 101 13.76 15.10 -19.66
CA ASN A 101 12.97 15.91 -20.58
C ASN A 101 11.57 15.29 -20.76
N GLU A 102 10.60 16.08 -21.22
CA GLU A 102 9.17 15.70 -21.28
C GLU A 102 8.88 14.40 -22.06
N ASP A 103 9.78 13.99 -22.95
CA ASP A 103 9.65 12.77 -23.75
C ASP A 103 10.85 11.84 -23.69
N SER A 104 11.93 12.24 -23.02
CA SER A 104 13.14 11.42 -23.01
C SER A 104 13.90 11.53 -21.70
N LEU A 105 14.51 10.41 -21.34
CA LEU A 105 15.40 10.29 -20.21
C LEU A 105 16.79 9.98 -20.72
N SER A 106 17.72 10.91 -20.50
CA SER A 106 19.13 10.73 -20.80
C SER A 106 19.86 10.24 -19.54
N LEU A 107 20.54 9.10 -19.67
CA LEU A 107 21.35 8.49 -18.63
C LEU A 107 22.79 8.35 -19.13
N LEU A 108 23.76 8.69 -18.29
CA LEU A 108 25.16 8.34 -18.56
C LEU A 108 25.53 7.14 -17.69
N VAL A 109 25.50 5.94 -18.27
CA VAL A 109 25.83 4.70 -17.56
C VAL A 109 27.21 4.25 -18.01
N ASN A 110 28.18 4.21 -17.09
CA ASN A 110 29.57 3.81 -17.37
C ASN A 110 30.20 4.57 -18.56
N GLY A 111 29.93 5.89 -18.66
CA GLY A 111 30.42 6.74 -19.74
C GLY A 111 29.70 6.58 -21.09
N LYS A 112 28.67 5.72 -21.18
CA LYS A 112 27.86 5.55 -22.39
C LYS A 112 26.53 6.30 -22.24
N PRO A 113 26.21 7.21 -23.18
CA PRO A 113 24.92 7.88 -23.17
C PRO A 113 23.83 6.89 -23.60
N LEU A 114 22.78 6.80 -22.80
CA LEU A 114 21.56 6.04 -23.07
C LEU A 114 20.38 7.00 -23.09
N LEU A 115 19.62 7.00 -24.18
CA LEU A 115 18.37 7.75 -24.30
C LEU A 115 17.20 6.78 -24.22
N LEU A 116 16.33 6.98 -23.23
CA LEU A 116 15.08 6.23 -23.11
C LEU A 116 13.93 7.16 -23.49
N ASP A 117 13.21 6.83 -24.56
CA ASP A 117 11.97 7.53 -24.93
C ASP A 117 10.86 7.07 -23.99
N THR A 118 10.29 8.00 -23.23
CA THR A 118 9.24 7.72 -22.23
C THR A 118 7.84 7.95 -22.78
N MET A 119 7.70 8.43 -24.04
CA MET A 119 6.43 8.78 -24.70
C MET A 119 5.45 9.56 -23.80
N THR A 120 5.98 10.34 -22.84
CA THR A 120 5.18 10.87 -21.73
C THR A 120 4.30 12.02 -22.21
N LYS A 121 4.74 12.80 -23.19
CA LYS A 121 3.91 13.79 -23.89
C LYS A 121 2.75 13.16 -24.64
N LYS A 122 2.96 12.03 -25.34
CA LYS A 122 1.87 11.31 -26.02
C LYS A 122 0.79 10.86 -25.04
N THR A 123 1.21 10.39 -23.86
CA THR A 123 0.31 9.99 -22.78
C THR A 123 -0.42 11.19 -22.18
N THR A 124 0.30 12.27 -21.89
CA THR A 124 -0.20 13.50 -21.26
C THR A 124 -1.15 14.27 -22.18
N LEU A 125 -0.71 14.60 -23.40
CA LEU A 125 -1.54 15.23 -24.43
C LEU A 125 -2.71 14.33 -24.81
N GLY A 126 -2.48 13.03 -24.98
CA GLY A 126 -3.52 12.06 -25.29
C GLY A 126 -4.62 12.02 -24.22
N TYR A 127 -4.25 12.13 -22.94
CA TYR A 127 -5.22 12.28 -21.84
C TYR A 127 -5.95 13.63 -21.91
N GLU A 128 -5.21 14.73 -22.11
CA GLU A 128 -5.78 16.08 -22.19
C GLU A 128 -6.81 16.21 -23.30
N TYR A 129 -6.48 15.78 -24.53
CA TYR A 129 -7.40 15.81 -25.67
C TYR A 129 -8.67 14.99 -25.41
N ARG A 130 -8.54 13.79 -24.84
CA ARG A 130 -9.68 12.92 -24.49
C ARG A 130 -10.54 13.55 -23.40
N ARG A 131 -9.93 14.14 -22.38
CA ARG A 131 -10.62 14.85 -21.30
C ARG A 131 -11.36 16.07 -21.85
N ARG A 132 -10.69 16.90 -22.67
CA ARG A 132 -11.28 18.08 -23.31
C ARG A 132 -12.49 17.69 -24.16
N LYS A 133 -12.39 16.67 -25.02
CA LYS A 133 -13.54 16.16 -25.80
C LYS A 133 -14.75 15.75 -24.95
N ILE A 134 -14.53 15.25 -23.73
CA ILE A 134 -15.62 14.86 -22.81
C ILE A 134 -16.25 16.09 -22.16
N THR A 135 -15.46 17.13 -21.85
CA THR A 135 -15.90 18.33 -21.12
C THR A 135 -16.30 19.50 -22.00
N THR A 136 -15.98 19.49 -23.30
CA THR A 136 -16.35 20.58 -24.23
C THR A 136 -17.87 20.75 -24.27
N GLY A 137 -18.34 21.93 -23.87
CA GLY A 137 -19.77 22.28 -23.85
C GLY A 137 -20.60 21.55 -22.79
N LYS A 138 -19.97 20.87 -21.82
CA LYS A 138 -20.66 20.07 -20.79
C LYS A 138 -20.10 20.34 -19.41
N SER A 139 -20.95 20.34 -18.40
CA SER A 139 -20.49 20.50 -17.02
C SER A 139 -19.85 19.20 -16.54
N THR A 140 -18.74 19.31 -15.82
CA THR A 140 -18.14 18.18 -15.10
C THR A 140 -19.04 17.68 -13.96
N LYS A 141 -20.07 18.46 -13.58
CA LYS A 141 -21.09 18.05 -12.62
C LYS A 141 -22.17 17.15 -13.22
N ASP A 142 -22.30 17.11 -14.54
CA ASP A 142 -23.28 16.27 -15.24
C ASP A 142 -22.98 14.79 -15.03
N ARG A 143 -24.02 13.99 -14.82
CA ARG A 143 -23.90 12.56 -14.51
C ARG A 143 -23.15 11.79 -15.60
N ASP A 144 -23.44 12.08 -16.86
CA ASP A 144 -22.84 11.39 -18.00
C ASP A 144 -21.38 11.80 -18.23
N THR A 145 -21.07 13.08 -18.09
CA THR A 145 -19.70 13.61 -18.16
C THR A 145 -18.84 12.99 -17.06
N ARG A 146 -19.35 12.95 -15.82
CA ARG A 146 -18.66 12.34 -14.67
C ARG A 146 -18.42 10.84 -14.88
N ARG A 147 -19.38 10.10 -15.45
CA ARG A 147 -19.23 8.68 -15.79
C ARG A 147 -18.14 8.46 -16.84
N LYS A 148 -18.09 9.28 -17.90
CA LYS A 148 -17.07 9.19 -18.96
C LYS A 148 -15.67 9.52 -18.44
N LEU A 149 -15.54 10.54 -17.60
CA LEU A 149 -14.25 10.89 -16.96
C LEU A 149 -13.73 9.79 -16.03
N ARG A 150 -14.63 9.11 -15.30
CA ARG A 150 -14.25 7.98 -14.44
C ARG A 150 -13.74 6.76 -15.25
N LYS A 151 -14.35 6.47 -16.40
CA LYS A 151 -13.83 5.43 -17.30
C LYS A 151 -12.46 5.79 -17.87
N LEU A 152 -12.25 7.08 -18.20
CA LEU A 152 -10.95 7.57 -18.69
C LEU A 152 -9.84 7.39 -17.63
N SER A 153 -10.12 7.65 -16.35
CA SER A 153 -9.12 7.46 -15.28
C SER A 153 -8.87 5.98 -14.94
N GLU A 154 -9.89 5.13 -14.99
CA GLU A 154 -9.76 3.68 -14.77
C GLU A 154 -8.93 3.00 -15.88
N GLY A 155 -9.06 3.45 -17.14
CA GLY A 155 -8.25 2.96 -18.26
C GLY A 155 -6.78 3.41 -18.24
N THR A 156 -6.41 4.40 -17.41
CA THR A 156 -5.03 4.90 -17.26
C THR A 156 -4.28 4.21 -16.10
N ARG A 157 -4.97 3.41 -15.27
CA ARG A 157 -4.38 2.70 -14.11
C ARG A 157 -3.96 1.25 -14.40
N LYS A 158 -4.03 0.81 -15.65
CA LYS A 158 -3.46 -0.47 -16.12
C LYS A 158 -2.13 -0.21 -16.79
#